data_AF-A0A520CJ96-F1
#
_entry.id   AF-A0A520CJ96-F1
#
_cell.length_a   1.000
_cell.length_b   1.000
_cell.length_c   1.000
_cell.angle_alpha   90.00
_cell.angle_beta   90.00
_cell.angle_gamma   90.00
#
_symmetry.space_group_name_H-M   'P 1'
#
loop_
_entity.id
_entity.type
_entity.pdbx_description
1 polymer ?
#
loop_
_entity_poly.entity_id
_entity_poly.type
_entity_poly.pdbx_seq_one_letter_code
_entity_poly.pdbx_strand_id
1 'polypeptide(L)'
;MIAELPSRHTLLITDACFSGSVFKTRSIGTDAPPAMKEMDNKISRVAITSGNDTEVPDVSVFMKYLVKALTENKEKYLTAQKMFITQIIEAVMTESKTEPRYGTLELAGHVGGDFIFSKK
;
A
#
# COMPACT_ATOMS: atom_id res chain seq x y z
N MET A 1 -14.17 12.11 -3.42
CA MET A 1 -13.16 11.74 -2.41
C MET A 1 -12.94 10.22 -2.43
N ILE A 2 -11.82 9.72 -1.89
CA ILE A 2 -11.61 8.27 -1.65
C ILE A 2 -12.71 7.69 -0.72
N ALA A 3 -13.41 8.56 0.03
CA ALA A 3 -14.64 8.29 0.77
C ALA A 3 -15.74 7.55 0.02
N GLU A 4 -15.90 7.85 -1.27
CA GLU A 4 -17.05 7.41 -2.07
C GLU A 4 -16.71 6.25 -3.01
N LEU A 5 -15.46 5.78 -3.03
CA LEU A 5 -15.06 4.64 -3.87
C LEU A 5 -15.72 3.34 -3.36
N PRO A 6 -16.52 2.64 -4.18
CA PRO A 6 -17.25 1.42 -3.78
C PRO A 6 -16.35 0.17 -3.82
N SER A 7 -15.18 0.24 -3.19
CA SER A 7 -14.14 -0.81 -3.15
C SER A 7 -13.79 -1.17 -1.71
N ARG A 8 -13.62 -2.46 -1.37
CA ARG A 8 -13.26 -2.83 0.02
C ARG A 8 -11.86 -2.42 0.40
N HIS A 9 -10.92 -2.81 -0.44
CA HIS A 9 -9.52 -2.53 -0.24
C HIS A 9 -9.13 -1.46 -1.25
N THR A 10 -8.62 -0.35 -0.75
CA THR A 10 -8.01 0.69 -1.58
C THR A 10 -6.60 0.90 -1.07
N LEU A 11 -5.64 0.39 -1.84
CA LEU A 11 -4.26 0.79 -1.76
C LEU A 11 -4.09 2.05 -2.62
N LEU A 12 -3.80 3.17 -1.97
CA LEU A 12 -3.37 4.38 -2.65
C LEU A 12 -1.85 4.30 -2.83
N ILE A 13 -1.37 4.55 -4.05
CA ILE A 13 0.07 4.67 -4.33
C ILE A 13 0.32 6.05 -4.92
N THR A 14 1.25 6.79 -4.34
CA THR A 14 1.56 8.17 -4.73
C THR A 14 3.05 8.38 -4.87
N ASP A 15 3.48 8.68 -6.09
CA ASP A 15 4.86 9.03 -6.41
C ASP A 15 4.97 10.55 -6.65
N ALA A 16 4.90 11.30 -5.55
CA ALA A 16 4.87 12.76 -5.53
C ALA A 16 5.19 13.30 -4.13
N CYS A 17 5.81 14.48 -4.07
CA CYS A 17 6.05 15.23 -2.84
C CYS A 17 4.73 15.51 -2.07
N PHE A 18 4.80 15.62 -0.73
CA PHE A 18 3.68 16.03 0.14
C PHE A 18 2.43 15.11 0.11
N SER A 19 2.57 13.85 -0.29
CA SER A 19 1.44 12.97 -0.66
C SER A 19 0.69 12.27 0.50
N GLY A 20 1.02 12.54 1.76
CA GLY A 20 0.54 11.79 2.94
C GLY A 20 -0.87 12.09 3.48
N SER A 21 -1.79 12.70 2.70
CA SER A 21 -2.97 13.43 3.23
C SER A 21 -4.37 12.90 2.84
N VAL A 22 -4.48 11.75 2.14
CA VAL A 22 -5.58 11.53 1.17
C VAL A 22 -6.54 10.36 1.55
N PHE A 23 -7.41 10.53 2.56
CA PHE A 23 -8.00 9.38 3.28
C PHE A 23 -9.56 9.39 3.47
N LYS A 24 -10.37 8.37 3.03
CA LYS A 24 -11.77 7.99 3.51
C LYS A 24 -12.32 6.56 3.06
N THR A 25 -13.60 6.12 3.35
CA THR A 25 -14.28 4.76 3.63
C THR A 25 -14.89 3.69 2.61
N ARG A 26 -15.15 2.41 3.06
CA ARG A 26 -16.15 1.29 2.68
C ARG A 26 -15.74 -0.13 2.07
N SER A 27 -16.67 -1.10 1.77
CA SER A 27 -16.55 -2.62 1.94
C SER A 27 -17.36 -3.66 1.05
N ILE A 28 -16.79 -4.85 0.65
CA ILE A 28 -17.34 -6.21 0.16
C ILE A 28 -16.15 -7.25 -0.03
N GLY A 29 -16.08 -8.60 0.14
CA GLY A 29 -16.97 -9.79 0.33
C GLY A 29 -16.28 -11.01 1.05
N THR A 30 -16.26 -12.28 0.55
CA THR A 30 -16.26 -13.50 1.44
C THR A 30 -15.25 -14.69 1.34
N ASP A 31 -14.23 -14.81 0.47
CA ASP A 31 -13.58 -16.15 0.19
C ASP A 31 -12.12 -16.46 0.65
N ALA A 32 -11.50 -15.66 1.53
CA ALA A 32 -10.08 -15.85 1.94
C ALA A 32 -9.82 -16.98 3.00
N PRO A 33 -8.54 -17.41 3.23
CA PRO A 33 -8.13 -18.29 4.34
C PRO A 33 -8.25 -17.62 5.72
N PRO A 34 -8.52 -18.32 6.84
CA PRO A 34 -9.04 -17.72 8.09
C PRO A 34 -8.40 -16.41 8.59
N ALA A 35 -7.08 -16.34 8.77
CA ALA A 35 -6.42 -15.10 9.23
C ALA A 35 -6.46 -13.98 8.19
N MET A 36 -6.29 -14.31 6.90
CA MET A 36 -6.53 -13.36 5.82
C MET A 36 -8.00 -12.96 5.78
N LYS A 37 -8.95 -13.88 5.99
CA LYS A 37 -10.39 -13.64 6.10
C LYS A 37 -10.71 -12.64 7.21
N GLU A 38 -9.99 -12.69 8.32
CA GLU A 38 -10.13 -11.71 9.40
C GLU A 38 -9.60 -10.33 9.00
N MET A 39 -8.47 -10.25 8.29
CA MET A 39 -7.91 -8.99 7.74
C MET A 39 -8.67 -8.46 6.51
N ASP A 40 -9.38 -9.33 5.80
CA ASP A 40 -10.17 -9.09 4.58
C ASP A 40 -11.60 -8.68 4.95
N ASN A 41 -12.19 -9.26 6.00
CA ASN A 41 -13.43 -8.78 6.62
C ASN A 41 -13.27 -7.36 7.19
N LYS A 42 -12.06 -7.01 7.63
CA LYS A 42 -11.70 -5.64 8.04
C LYS A 42 -11.47 -4.79 6.80
N ILE A 43 -12.17 -3.67 6.70
CA ILE A 43 -11.93 -2.68 5.63
C ILE A 43 -10.47 -2.24 5.72
N SER A 44 -9.74 -2.35 4.61
CA SER A 44 -8.39 -1.80 4.50
C SER A 44 -8.36 -0.62 3.56
N ARG A 45 -7.94 0.50 4.11
CA ARG A 45 -7.55 1.68 3.35
C ARG A 45 -6.13 1.98 3.80
N VAL A 46 -5.17 1.87 2.89
CA VAL A 46 -3.74 2.03 3.16
C VAL A 46 -3.05 2.79 2.03
N ALA A 47 -2.02 3.58 2.34
CA ALA A 47 -1.23 4.34 1.37
C ALA A 47 0.20 3.82 1.33
N ILE A 48 0.85 3.97 0.18
CA ILE A 48 2.30 3.96 0.04
C ILE A 48 2.74 5.24 -0.69
N THR A 49 3.56 6.06 -0.04
CA THR A 49 4.19 7.25 -0.62
C THR A 49 5.65 6.96 -0.99
N SER A 50 6.19 7.66 -2.01
CA SER A 50 7.62 7.56 -2.37
C SER A 50 8.55 8.38 -1.48
N GLY A 51 8.01 9.37 -0.75
CA GLY A 51 8.74 10.24 0.17
C GLY A 51 7.81 10.97 1.15
N ASN A 52 8.37 11.92 1.91
CA ASN A 52 7.62 12.84 2.78
C ASN A 52 7.58 14.24 2.13
N ASP A 53 8.62 15.06 2.33
CA ASP A 53 8.72 16.45 1.82
C ASP A 53 9.99 16.69 0.96
N THR A 54 10.70 15.62 0.55
CA THR A 54 11.93 15.71 -0.23
C THR A 54 11.68 15.64 -1.74
N GLU A 55 12.53 16.34 -2.50
CA GLU A 55 12.48 16.37 -3.96
C GLU A 55 12.81 14.99 -4.55
N VAL A 56 11.89 14.44 -5.36
CA VAL A 56 12.02 13.11 -5.96
C VAL A 56 12.82 13.23 -7.27
N PRO A 57 13.88 12.42 -7.48
CA PRO A 57 14.64 12.45 -8.74
C PRO A 57 13.83 11.92 -9.93
N ASP A 58 14.16 12.38 -11.15
CA ASP A 58 13.50 11.98 -12.43
C ASP A 58 13.32 10.46 -12.60
N VAL A 59 14.21 9.65 -12.01
CA VAL A 59 14.07 8.20 -11.93
C VAL A 59 13.67 7.79 -10.51
N SER A 60 12.38 7.55 -10.32
CA SER A 60 11.84 7.10 -9.03
C SER A 60 12.38 5.72 -8.62
N VAL A 61 13.27 5.71 -7.64
CA VAL A 61 13.77 4.51 -6.96
C VAL A 61 12.62 3.77 -6.27
N PHE A 62 11.62 4.50 -5.75
CA PHE A 62 10.40 3.90 -5.21
C PHE A 62 9.65 3.08 -6.27
N MET A 63 9.40 3.64 -7.46
CA MET A 63 8.68 2.96 -8.53
C MET A 63 9.45 1.71 -9.03
N LYS A 64 10.78 1.80 -9.14
CA LYS A 64 11.66 0.65 -9.43
C LYS A 64 11.39 -0.52 -8.48
N TYR A 65 11.39 -0.27 -7.17
CA TYR A 65 11.17 -1.33 -6.17
C TYR A 65 9.72 -1.80 -6.07
N LEU A 66 8.74 -0.91 -6.23
CA LEU A 66 7.33 -1.30 -6.31
C LEU A 66 7.06 -2.25 -7.47
N VAL A 67 7.53 -1.92 -8.69
CA VAL A 67 7.37 -2.78 -9.87
C VAL A 67 8.07 -4.12 -9.67
N LYS A 68 9.33 -4.11 -9.18
CA LYS A 68 10.08 -5.33 -8.85
C LYS A 68 9.35 -6.23 -7.86
N ALA A 69 8.82 -5.65 -6.77
CA ALA A 69 8.13 -6.38 -5.71
C ALA A 69 6.83 -7.05 -6.19
N LEU A 70 6.18 -6.48 -7.20
CA LEU A 70 4.96 -7.03 -7.81
C LEU A 70 5.25 -8.09 -8.90
N THR A 71 6.28 -7.89 -9.73
CA THR A 71 6.61 -8.82 -10.82
C THR A 71 7.34 -10.08 -10.34
N GLU A 72 8.25 -9.95 -9.38
CA GLU A 72 9.05 -11.07 -8.86
C GLU A 72 8.35 -11.86 -7.74
N ASN A 73 7.20 -11.38 -7.23
CA ASN A 73 6.44 -12.04 -6.17
C ASN A 73 6.08 -13.50 -6.53
N LYS A 74 6.44 -14.43 -5.65
CA LYS A 74 6.13 -15.87 -5.76
C LYS A 74 4.96 -16.31 -4.86
N GLU A 75 4.49 -15.45 -3.96
CA GLU A 75 3.41 -15.75 -3.03
C GLU A 75 2.04 -15.60 -3.72
N LYS A 76 1.14 -16.57 -3.51
CA LYS A 76 -0.22 -16.54 -4.08
C LYS A 76 -1.04 -15.36 -3.55
N TYR A 77 -0.78 -14.96 -2.30
CA TYR A 77 -1.38 -13.79 -1.65
C TYR A 77 -0.25 -13.00 -0.98
N LEU A 78 -0.12 -11.72 -1.31
CA LEU A 78 0.87 -10.80 -0.74
C LEU A 78 0.14 -9.57 -0.20
N THR A 79 0.39 -9.20 1.05
CA THR A 79 -0.24 -8.01 1.65
C THR A 79 0.61 -6.76 1.39
N ALA A 80 0.00 -5.58 1.30
CA ALA A 80 0.71 -4.34 0.96
C ALA A 80 1.69 -3.91 2.07
N GLN A 81 1.36 -4.12 3.35
CA GLN A 81 2.30 -3.94 4.46
C GLN A 81 3.52 -4.85 4.31
N LYS A 82 3.31 -6.14 4.00
CA LYS A 82 4.41 -7.10 3.83
C LYS A 82 5.29 -6.73 2.64
N MET A 83 4.68 -6.43 1.50
CA MET A 83 5.37 -5.94 0.29
C MET A 83 6.25 -4.73 0.61
N PHE A 84 5.70 -3.74 1.32
CA PHE A 84 6.42 -2.53 1.69
C PHE A 84 7.61 -2.82 2.61
N ILE A 85 7.38 -3.57 3.70
CA ILE A 85 8.40 -3.87 4.71
C ILE A 85 9.54 -4.72 4.13
N THR A 86 9.23 -5.76 3.34
CA THR A 86 10.25 -6.75 2.94
C THR A 86 10.83 -6.55 1.54
N GLN A 87 10.35 -5.58 0.76
CA GLN A 87 10.82 -5.37 -0.62
C GLN A 87 10.98 -3.89 -1.05
N ILE A 88 10.50 -2.91 -0.26
CA ILE A 88 10.54 -1.49 -0.66
C ILE A 88 11.36 -0.64 0.32
N ILE A 89 11.01 -0.58 1.61
CA ILE A 89 11.54 0.44 2.53
C ILE A 89 13.07 0.44 2.64
N GLU A 90 13.69 -0.70 2.98
CA GLU A 90 15.14 -0.83 3.13
C GLU A 90 15.90 -0.48 1.83
N ALA A 91 15.37 -0.93 0.69
CA ALA A 91 16.03 -0.78 -0.60
C ALA A 91 15.95 0.67 -1.12
N VAL A 92 14.81 1.33 -0.95
CA VAL A 92 14.64 2.76 -1.31
C VAL A 92 15.46 3.67 -0.39
N MET A 93 15.52 3.37 0.92
CA MET A 93 16.36 4.13 1.87
C MET A 93 17.87 3.89 1.67
N THR A 94 18.26 2.80 0.99
CA THR A 94 19.66 2.50 0.66
C THR A 94 20.09 3.15 -0.66
N GLU A 95 19.25 3.13 -1.69
CA GLU A 95 19.57 3.69 -3.01
C GLU A 95 19.19 5.18 -3.16
N SER A 96 18.43 5.78 -2.23
CA SER A 96 17.93 7.16 -2.36
C SER A 96 17.88 7.93 -1.04
N LYS A 97 17.57 9.22 -1.14
CA LYS A 97 17.32 10.11 0.02
C LYS A 97 15.83 10.29 0.33
N THR A 98 14.95 9.49 -0.26
CA THR A 98 13.51 9.57 0.05
C THR A 98 13.15 8.53 1.12
N GLU A 99 12.32 8.94 2.07
CA GLU A 99 11.76 8.07 3.10
C GLU A 99 10.35 7.66 2.65
N PRO A 100 10.18 6.51 1.98
CA PRO A 100 8.85 6.07 1.57
C PRO A 100 8.05 5.67 2.80
N ARG A 101 6.73 5.88 2.79
CA ARG A 101 5.88 5.61 3.95
C ARG A 101 4.71 4.72 3.60
N TYR A 102 4.51 3.68 4.40
CA TYR A 102 3.26 2.93 4.48
C TYR A 102 2.45 3.41 5.68
N GLY A 103 1.15 3.61 5.49
CA GLY A 103 0.26 4.08 6.55
C GLY A 103 -1.19 3.70 6.29
N THR A 104 -1.97 3.61 7.37
CA THR A 104 -3.43 3.53 7.27
C THR A 104 -3.97 4.86 6.76
N LEU A 105 -5.04 4.82 5.96
CA LEU A 105 -5.76 6.04 5.63
C LEU A 105 -6.60 6.44 6.87
N GLU A 106 -6.23 7.50 7.60
CA GLU A 106 -7.00 7.97 8.77
C GLU A 106 -8.38 8.53 8.38
N LEU A 107 -9.38 8.46 9.28
CA LEU A 107 -10.79 8.79 8.95
C LEU A 107 -11.40 7.93 7.81
N ALA A 108 -10.70 6.90 7.34
CA ALA A 108 -11.10 6.05 6.22
C ALA A 108 -11.82 4.77 6.58
N GLY A 109 -12.28 4.64 7.82
CA GLY A 109 -12.86 3.38 8.29
C GLY A 109 -11.94 2.20 7.98
N HIS A 110 -10.62 2.43 7.94
CA HIS A 110 -9.65 1.37 8.09
C HIS A 110 -9.91 0.75 9.46
N VAL A 111 -10.19 -0.55 9.53
CA VAL A 111 -10.53 -1.25 10.79
C VAL A 111 -9.60 -2.45 11.07
N GLY A 112 -8.33 -2.35 10.64
CA GLY A 112 -7.28 -3.34 10.94
C GLY A 112 -7.11 -4.41 9.85
N GLY A 113 -7.36 -4.07 8.59
CA GLY A 113 -7.11 -4.93 7.43
C GLY A 113 -5.91 -4.47 6.60
N ASP A 114 -5.45 -5.28 5.66
CA ASP A 114 -4.43 -4.89 4.66
C ASP A 114 -5.01 -5.02 3.23
N PHE A 115 -4.43 -4.35 2.24
CA PHE A 115 -4.70 -4.62 0.84
C PHE A 115 -3.97 -5.90 0.43
N ILE A 116 -4.67 -6.88 -0.14
CA ILE A 116 -4.10 -8.17 -0.52
C ILE A 116 -4.03 -8.29 -2.04
N PHE A 117 -2.82 -8.34 -2.57
CA PHE A 117 -2.56 -8.74 -3.95
C PHE A 117 -2.75 -10.26 -4.07
N SER A 118 -3.58 -10.71 -5.01
CA SER A 118 -3.71 -12.12 -5.38
C SER A 118 -3.06 -12.39 -6.74
N LYS A 119 -2.27 -13.46 -6.82
CA LYS A 119 -1.69 -13.90 -8.09
C LYS A 119 -2.71 -14.79 -8.83
N LYS A 120 -2.89 -14.49 -10.13
CA LYS A 120 -3.68 -15.33 -11.05
C LYS A 120 -2.93 -16.63 -11.37
#